data_AF-A0A4Q8M764-F1
#
_entry.id   AF-A0A4Q8M764-F1
#
_cell.length_a   1.000
_cell.length_b   1.000
_cell.length_c   1.000
_cell.angle_alpha   90.00
_cell.angle_beta   90.00
_cell.angle_gamma   90.00
#
_symmetry.space_group_name_H-M   'P 1'
#
loop_
_entity.id
_entity.type
_entity.pdbx_description
1 polymer ?
#
loop_
_entity_poly.entity_id
_entity_poly.type
_entity_poly.pdbx_seq_one_letter_code
_entity_poly.pdbx_strand_id
1 'polypeptide(L)'
;MPEPHPLKNHLQAWAKAYGGDQFARLGYAADDRLTGAAAVSGDAEADRIEHIVQRLERVGRWKEARVLRAEFFLPDLPENDRLQRLRRIGLTISRAGYYIYLNAACAYVEGALGEQP
;
A
#
# COMPACT_ATOMS: atom_id res chain seq x y z
N MET A 1 -27.43 4.01 3.52
CA MET A 1 -26.11 4.43 2.98
C MET A 1 -25.09 3.50 3.59
N PRO A 2 -24.26 2.77 2.83
CA PRO A 2 -23.23 1.94 3.44
C PRO A 2 -22.21 2.85 4.13
N GLU A 3 -21.95 2.61 5.41
CA GLU A 3 -20.95 3.36 6.16
C GLU A 3 -19.59 3.27 5.41
N PRO A 4 -18.83 4.38 5.33
CA PRO A 4 -17.47 4.30 4.79
C PRO A 4 -16.73 3.24 5.59
N HIS A 5 -16.32 2.17 4.92
CA HIS A 5 -15.77 0.99 5.59
C HIS A 5 -14.62 1.44 6.50
N PRO A 6 -14.59 1.03 7.78
CA PRO A 6 -13.56 1.48 8.73
C PRO A 6 -12.16 1.34 8.14
N LEU A 7 -11.91 0.27 7.38
CA LEU A 7 -10.69 0.01 6.64
C LEU A 7 -10.22 1.19 5.75
N LYS A 8 -11.11 1.84 5.01
CA LYS A 8 -10.72 2.93 4.10
C LYS A 8 -10.16 4.13 4.87
N ASN A 9 -10.76 4.43 6.02
CA ASN A 9 -10.30 5.52 6.88
C ASN A 9 -8.92 5.19 7.47
N HIS A 10 -8.72 3.95 7.93
CA HIS A 10 -7.43 3.51 8.45
C HIS A 10 -6.34 3.49 7.36
N LEU A 11 -6.66 3.07 6.13
CA LEU A 11 -5.74 3.11 4.99
C LEU A 11 -5.40 4.54 4.56
N GLN A 12 -6.34 5.48 4.66
CA GLN A 12 -6.07 6.90 4.44
C GLN A 12 -5.19 7.50 5.55
N ALA A 13 -5.41 7.12 6.80
CA ALA A 13 -4.56 7.54 7.93
C ALA A 13 -3.14 6.98 7.76
N TRP A 14 -3.01 5.69 7.45
CA TRP A 14 -1.75 5.05 7.08
C TRP A 14 -1.04 5.78 5.93
N ALA A 15 -1.76 6.15 4.87
CA ALA A 15 -1.19 6.91 3.76
C ALA A 15 -0.75 8.33 4.15
N LYS A 16 -1.43 8.99 5.09
CA LYS A 16 -0.95 10.28 5.62
C LYS A 16 0.32 10.10 6.45
N ALA A 17 0.38 9.06 7.27
CA ALA A 17 1.50 8.76 8.15
C ALA A 17 2.76 8.30 7.39
N TYR A 18 2.59 7.50 6.34
CA TYR A 18 3.69 6.85 5.61
C TYR A 18 3.87 7.32 4.17
N GLY A 19 2.83 7.86 3.54
CA GLY A 19 2.81 8.17 2.11
C GLY A 19 3.50 9.47 1.72
N GLY A 20 3.66 10.41 2.66
CA GLY A 20 4.29 11.71 2.39
C GLY A 20 5.74 11.58 1.91
N ASP A 21 6.58 10.89 2.68
CA ASP A 21 8.04 10.89 2.49
C ASP A 21 8.56 9.63 1.76
N GLN A 22 7.78 8.55 1.71
CA GLN A 22 8.25 7.29 1.12
C GLN A 22 8.20 7.28 -0.42
N PHE A 23 7.22 7.90 -1.09
CA PHE A 23 7.19 7.87 -2.57
C PHE A 23 8.11 8.90 -3.24
N ALA A 24 8.40 10.02 -2.59
CA ALA A 24 9.45 10.95 -3.03
C ALA A 24 10.85 10.33 -2.87
N ARG A 25 11.07 9.51 -1.83
CA ARG A 25 12.31 8.71 -1.63
C ARG A 25 12.43 7.46 -2.50
N LEU A 26 11.33 6.95 -3.08
CA LEU A 26 11.32 5.82 -4.02
C LEU A 26 11.69 6.20 -5.46
N GLY A 27 11.95 7.48 -5.72
CA GLY A 27 12.06 7.98 -7.09
C GLY A 27 13.29 7.47 -7.80
N TYR A 28 13.15 6.50 -8.71
CA TYR A 28 14.22 6.11 -9.62
C TYR A 28 15.49 5.57 -8.91
N ALA A 29 16.37 4.98 -9.71
CA ALA A 29 17.68 4.45 -9.34
C ALA A 29 17.67 3.18 -8.46
N ALA A 30 18.03 2.10 -9.14
CA ALA A 30 18.63 0.90 -8.59
C ALA A 30 19.62 1.23 -7.46
N ASP A 31 19.26 0.96 -6.20
CA ASP A 31 20.19 0.48 -5.18
C ASP A 31 19.44 0.16 -3.88
N ASP A 32 19.63 -1.07 -3.42
CA ASP A 32 19.51 -1.64 -2.05
C ASP A 32 18.71 -0.90 -0.94
N ARG A 33 17.56 -0.29 -1.26
CA ARG A 33 16.69 0.44 -0.32
C ARG A 33 15.23 -0.01 -0.32
N LEU A 34 14.94 -1.17 -0.92
CA LEU A 34 13.71 -1.93 -0.63
C LEU A 34 13.74 -2.56 0.78
N THR A 35 14.85 -2.44 1.48
CA THR A 35 15.08 -2.70 2.90
C THR A 35 15.02 -1.38 3.68
N GLY A 36 13.85 -0.97 4.15
CA GLY A 36 13.80 0.26 4.94
C GLY A 36 12.42 0.64 5.42
N ALA A 37 11.98 -0.01 6.49
CA ALA A 37 10.95 0.53 7.37
C ALA A 37 11.26 2.01 7.64
N ALA A 38 10.30 2.91 7.41
CA ALA A 38 10.36 4.17 8.14
C ALA A 38 10.34 3.82 9.63
N ALA A 39 11.24 4.44 10.40
CA ALA A 39 11.18 4.37 11.85
C ALA A 39 9.81 4.93 12.25
N VAL A 40 8.89 4.01 12.57
CA VAL A 40 7.61 4.16 13.28
C VAL A 40 6.99 5.56 13.14
N SER A 41 5.85 5.68 12.45
CA SER A 41 5.17 6.96 12.25
C SER A 41 4.71 7.61 13.57
N GLY A 42 4.61 6.82 14.64
CA GLY A 42 4.12 7.25 15.95
C GLY A 42 2.59 7.14 16.06
N ASP A 43 1.91 6.85 14.95
CA ASP A 43 0.52 6.44 14.92
C ASP A 43 0.46 4.90 14.98
N ALA A 44 0.10 4.38 16.15
CA ALA A 44 0.09 2.94 16.42
C ALA A 44 -0.77 2.14 15.42
N GLU A 45 -1.83 2.74 14.88
CA GLU A 45 -2.71 2.08 13.93
C GLU A 45 -2.11 2.09 12.52
N ALA A 46 -1.57 3.23 12.09
CA ALA A 46 -0.81 3.33 10.85
C ALA A 46 0.41 2.40 10.86
N ASP A 47 1.11 2.32 11.98
CA ASP A 47 2.28 1.45 12.19
C ASP A 47 1.87 -0.03 12.10
N ARG A 48 0.71 -0.39 12.66
CA ARG A 48 0.15 -1.75 12.56
C ARG A 48 -0.16 -2.10 11.10
N ILE A 49 -0.78 -1.19 10.35
CA ILE A 49 -1.05 -1.39 8.92
C ILE A 49 0.25 -1.54 8.14
N GLU A 50 1.25 -0.69 8.39
CA GLU A 50 2.54 -0.81 7.73
C GLU A 50 3.21 -2.16 8.00
N HIS A 51 3.15 -2.68 9.24
CA HIS A 51 3.64 -4.02 9.56
C HIS A 51 2.90 -5.12 8.80
N ILE A 52 1.57 -4.99 8.65
CA ILE A 52 0.75 -5.94 7.87
C ILE A 52 1.15 -5.89 6.39
N VAL A 53 1.32 -4.70 5.82
CA VAL A 53 1.73 -4.52 4.41
C VAL A 53 3.15 -5.04 4.19
N GLN A 54 4.09 -4.84 5.12
CA GLN A 54 5.42 -5.43 5.05
C GLN A 54 5.38 -6.96 5.15
N ARG A 55 4.50 -7.52 6.00
CA ARG A 55 4.29 -8.96 6.07
C ARG A 55 3.76 -9.50 4.74
N LEU A 56 2.82 -8.80 4.11
CA LEU A 56 2.28 -9.12 2.79
C LEU A 56 3.39 -9.21 1.73
N GLU A 57 4.34 -8.27 1.73
CA GLU A 57 5.51 -8.33 0.85
C GLU A 57 6.40 -9.55 1.14
N ARG A 58 6.70 -9.81 2.43
CA ARG A 58 7.57 -10.93 2.85
C ARG A 58 7.03 -12.31 2.50
N VAL A 59 5.70 -12.48 2.45
CA VAL A 59 5.07 -13.75 2.07
C VAL A 59 4.92 -13.93 0.55
N GLY A 60 5.59 -13.08 -0.25
CA GLY A 60 5.61 -13.17 -1.71
C GLY A 60 4.46 -12.44 -2.42
N ARG A 61 3.57 -11.79 -1.67
CA ARG A 61 2.43 -11.00 -2.20
C ARG A 61 2.80 -9.54 -2.40
N TRP A 62 4.00 -9.32 -2.95
CA TRP A 62 4.56 -7.99 -3.14
C TRP A 62 3.77 -7.16 -4.17
N LYS A 63 3.11 -7.79 -5.14
CA LYS A 63 2.29 -7.09 -6.15
C LYS A 63 1.09 -6.40 -5.50
N GLU A 64 0.40 -7.11 -4.61
CA GLU A 64 -0.72 -6.59 -3.83
C GLU A 64 -0.29 -5.43 -2.94
N ALA A 65 0.84 -5.56 -2.26
CA ALA A 65 1.38 -4.47 -1.44
C ALA A 65 1.73 -3.22 -2.28
N ARG A 66 2.32 -3.40 -3.46
CA ARG A 66 2.65 -2.28 -4.38
C ARG A 66 1.41 -1.60 -4.93
N VAL A 67 0.39 -2.38 -5.29
CA VAL A 67 -0.90 -1.84 -5.74
C VAL A 67 -1.59 -1.08 -4.61
N LEU A 68 -1.61 -1.61 -3.39
CA LEU A 68 -2.19 -0.94 -2.23
C LEU A 68 -1.51 0.40 -1.95
N ARG A 69 -0.17 0.42 -1.94
CA ARG A 69 0.60 1.65 -1.79
C ARG A 69 0.30 2.65 -2.92
N ALA A 70 0.23 2.21 -4.16
CA ALA A 70 -0.10 3.08 -5.29
C ALA A 70 -1.52 3.66 -5.19
N GLU A 71 -2.49 2.89 -4.71
CA GLU A 71 -3.88 3.35 -4.54
C GLU A 71 -3.96 4.48 -3.52
N PHE A 72 -3.36 4.28 -2.35
CA PHE A 72 -3.57 5.17 -1.20
C PHE A 72 -2.54 6.28 -1.07
N PHE A 73 -1.30 6.09 -1.55
CA PHE A 73 -0.26 7.12 -1.45
C PHE A 73 -0.32 8.10 -2.62
N LEU A 74 -1.06 7.77 -3.68
CA LEU A 74 -1.25 8.62 -4.85
C LEU A 74 -2.74 8.84 -5.15
N PRO A 75 -3.52 9.33 -4.18
CA PRO A 75 -4.98 9.41 -4.31
C PRO A 75 -5.44 10.38 -5.41
N ASP A 76 -4.64 11.40 -5.70
CA ASP A 76 -4.96 12.43 -6.70
C ASP A 76 -4.59 12.02 -8.14
N LEU A 77 -3.88 10.89 -8.31
CA LEU A 77 -3.49 10.43 -9.63
C LEU A 77 -4.59 9.60 -10.30
N PRO A 78 -4.86 9.85 -11.59
CA PRO A 78 -5.69 8.97 -12.38
C PRO A 78 -5.19 7.52 -12.35
N GLU A 79 -6.11 6.58 -12.44
CA GLU A 79 -5.82 5.14 -12.49
C GLU A 79 -4.74 4.79 -13.53
N ASN A 80 -4.84 5.35 -14.74
CA ASN A 80 -3.85 5.12 -15.80
C ASN A 80 -2.44 5.57 -15.40
N ASP A 81 -2.31 6.68 -14.67
CA ASP A 81 -1.01 7.19 -14.23
C ASP A 81 -0.43 6.32 -13.12
N ARG A 82 -1.28 5.79 -12.22
CA ARG A 82 -0.88 4.80 -11.22
C ARG A 82 -0.39 3.51 -11.88
N LEU A 83 -1.09 3.01 -12.89
CA LEU A 83 -0.66 1.86 -13.70
C LEU A 83 0.69 2.12 -14.40
N GLN A 84 0.89 3.31 -14.97
CA GLN A 84 2.16 3.68 -15.59
C GLN A 84 3.31 3.71 -14.56
N ARG A 85 3.06 4.20 -13.35
CA ARG A 85 4.04 4.16 -12.25
C ARG A 85 4.38 2.74 -11.82
N LEU A 86 3.39 1.86 -11.70
CA LEU A 86 3.61 0.44 -11.43
C LEU A 86 4.43 -0.22 -12.53
N ARG A 87 4.17 0.11 -13.80
CA ARG A 87 4.96 -0.39 -14.93
C ARG A 87 6.43 0.02 -14.84
N ARG A 88 6.73 1.25 -14.42
CA ARG A 88 8.11 1.75 -14.27
C ARG A 88 8.93 0.98 -13.22
N ILE A 89 8.26 0.35 -12.26
CA ILE A 89 8.90 -0.50 -11.23
C ILE A 89 8.84 -1.99 -11.58
N GLY A 90 8.57 -2.33 -12.85
CA GLY A 90 8.53 -3.72 -13.33
C GLY A 90 7.20 -4.44 -13.09
N LEU A 91 6.18 -3.77 -12.54
CA LEU A 91 4.85 -4.36 -12.34
C LEU A 91 3.91 -3.96 -13.50
N THR A 92 3.92 -4.76 -14.56
CA THR A 92 2.98 -4.59 -15.68
C THR A 92 1.71 -5.38 -15.41
N ILE A 93 0.59 -4.68 -15.20
CA ILE A 93 -0.71 -5.28 -14.90
C ILE A 93 -1.83 -4.58 -15.68
N SER A 94 -2.89 -5.32 -16.00
CA SER A 94 -4.10 -4.74 -16.58
C SER A 94 -4.90 -3.99 -15.51
N ARG A 95 -5.85 -3.16 -15.95
CA ARG A 95 -6.85 -2.53 -15.05
C ARG A 95 -7.58 -3.56 -14.20
N ALA A 96 -8.00 -4.68 -14.79
CA ALA A 96 -8.65 -5.76 -14.04
C ALA A 96 -7.70 -6.37 -12.99
N GLY A 97 -6.44 -6.62 -13.38
CA GLY A 97 -5.41 -7.12 -12.47
C GLY A 97 -5.12 -6.16 -11.29
N TYR A 98 -5.15 -4.85 -11.55
CA TYR A 98 -5.03 -3.82 -10.52
C TYR A 98 -6.10 -3.98 -9.44
N TYR A 99 -7.38 -4.03 -9.82
CA TYR A 99 -8.45 -4.17 -8.83
C TYR A 99 -8.48 -5.55 -8.17
N ILE A 100 -8.08 -6.61 -8.86
CA ILE A 100 -7.92 -7.94 -8.24
C ILE A 100 -6.88 -7.87 -7.13
N TYR A 101 -5.70 -7.30 -7.40
CA TYR A 101 -4.64 -7.17 -6.41
C TYR A 101 -5.00 -6.19 -5.29
N LEU A 102 -5.69 -5.09 -5.61
CA LEU A 102 -6.15 -4.12 -4.62
C LEU A 102 -7.15 -4.76 -3.65
N ASN A 103 -8.18 -5.43 -4.18
CA ASN A 103 -9.19 -6.10 -3.36
C ASN A 103 -8.54 -7.19 -2.48
N ALA A 104 -7.61 -7.96 -3.05
CA ALA A 104 -6.89 -9.00 -2.31
C ALA A 104 -5.95 -8.43 -1.24
N ALA A 105 -5.41 -7.22 -1.43
CA ALA A 105 -4.63 -6.51 -0.43
C ALA A 105 -5.53 -5.98 0.70
N CYS A 106 -6.64 -5.33 0.35
CA CYS A 106 -7.61 -4.80 1.31
C CYS A 106 -8.18 -5.91 2.20
N ALA A 107 -8.61 -7.04 1.61
CA ALA A 107 -9.14 -8.17 2.36
C ALA A 107 -8.08 -8.78 3.31
N TYR A 108 -6.80 -8.79 2.91
CA TYR A 108 -5.72 -9.25 3.77
C TYR A 108 -5.50 -8.31 4.96
N VAL A 109 -5.48 -6.99 4.71
CA VAL A 109 -5.32 -5.99 5.78
C VAL A 109 -6.50 -6.04 6.74
N GLU A 110 -7.72 -6.11 6.21
CA GLU A 110 -8.93 -6.22 7.01
C GLU A 110 -8.94 -7.46 7.89
N GLY A 111 -8.61 -8.64 7.32
CA GLY A 111 -8.47 -9.88 8.08
C GLY A 111 -7.44 -9.77 9.19
N ALA A 112 -6.25 -9.26 8.88
CA ALA A 112 -5.15 -9.11 9.85
C ALA A 112 -5.41 -8.06 10.94
N LEU A 113 -6.28 -7.07 10.68
CA LEU A 113 -6.73 -6.11 11.69
C LEU A 113 -7.76 -6.74 12.63
N GLY A 114 -8.69 -7.53 12.09
CA GLY A 114 -9.71 -8.26 12.84
C GLY A 114 -9.15 -9.44 13.65
N GLU A 115 -8.05 -10.04 13.21
CA GLU A 115 -7.20 -10.93 14.01
C GLU A 115 -6.43 -10.10 15.05
N GLN A 116 -7.10 -9.58 16.08
CA GLN A 116 -6.43 -9.23 17.34
C GLN A 116 -6.25 -10.49 18.20
N PRO A 117 -5.11 -10.68 18.88
CA PRO A 117 -5.05 -11.57 20.04
C PRO A 117 -5.89 -11.04 21.20
#